data_AF-A0A7S2J0P4-F1
#
_entry.id   AF-A0A7S2J0P4-F1
#
_cell.length_a   1.000
_cell.length_b   1.000
_cell.length_c   1.000
_cell.angle_alpha   90.00
_cell.angle_beta   90.00
_cell.angle_gamma   90.00
#
_symmetry.space_group_name_H-M   'P 1'
#
loop_
_entity.id
_entity.type
_entity.pdbx_description
1 polymer ?
#
loop_
_entity_poly.entity_id
_entity_poly.type
_entity_poly.pdbx_seq_one_letter_code
_entity_poly.pdbx_strand_id
1 'polypeptide(L)'
;DNQHYDNIYAYVGQGIGFYDAPMLPGHEDYFTNNTLVLTGTNVGSFTCTGDGHTVVAYNSYYTSTGNVTECGMALADWQAQGGDKGSVVASYPTDDKIIGWARAKLGF
;
A
#
# COMPACT_ATOMS: atom_id res chain seq x y z
N ASP A 1 4.55 -15.39 8.02
CA ASP A 1 4.00 -14.04 8.17
C ASP A 1 5.08 -13.05 7.77
N ASN A 2 4.74 -12.15 6.87
CA ASN A 2 5.60 -11.12 6.33
C ASN A 2 5.07 -9.75 6.77
N GLN A 3 5.95 -8.88 7.27
CA GLN A 3 5.57 -7.56 7.78
C GLN A 3 6.35 -6.46 7.08
N HIS A 4 5.63 -5.66 6.31
CA HIS A 4 6.11 -4.47 5.64
C HIS A 4 5.56 -3.27 6.41
N TYR A 5 6.41 -2.64 7.21
CA TYR A 5 6.03 -1.55 8.09
C TYR A 5 6.97 -0.38 7.96
N ASP A 6 6.40 0.83 7.80
CA ASP A 6 7.16 2.09 7.77
C ASP A 6 8.25 2.09 6.68
N ASN A 7 8.02 1.41 5.57
CA ASN A 7 8.92 1.41 4.41
C ASN A 7 8.59 2.55 3.45
N ILE A 8 9.58 2.94 2.65
CA ILE A 8 9.40 3.85 1.51
C ILE A 8 9.61 3.05 0.22
N TYR A 9 8.58 2.93 -0.60
CA TYR A 9 8.62 2.33 -1.93
C TYR A 9 8.54 3.43 -2.98
N ALA A 10 9.65 3.72 -3.65
CA ALA A 10 9.69 4.76 -4.67
C ALA A 10 9.58 4.16 -6.08
N TYR A 11 8.67 4.72 -6.89
CA TYR A 11 8.46 4.40 -8.31
C TYR A 11 8.19 2.91 -8.59
N VAL A 12 7.34 2.29 -7.78
CA VAL A 12 6.98 0.87 -7.92
C VAL A 12 5.70 0.68 -8.72
N GLY A 13 5.58 -0.41 -9.48
CA GLY A 13 4.34 -0.72 -10.22
C GLY A 13 3.17 -1.10 -9.31
N GLN A 14 3.48 -1.78 -8.20
CA GLN A 14 2.56 -2.17 -7.14
C GLN A 14 3.34 -2.31 -5.84
N GLY A 15 2.71 -2.05 -4.70
CA GLY A 15 3.27 -2.25 -3.38
C GLY A 15 3.18 -3.69 -2.89
N ILE A 16 2.13 -4.39 -3.30
CA ILE A 16 1.84 -5.78 -2.89
C ILE A 16 1.76 -6.65 -4.15
N GLY A 17 2.67 -7.60 -4.29
CA GLY A 17 2.57 -8.65 -5.29
C GLY A 17 2.05 -9.94 -4.65
N PHE A 18 1.03 -10.58 -5.22
CA PHE A 18 0.58 -11.89 -4.75
C PHE A 18 1.22 -13.03 -5.53
N TYR A 19 1.45 -14.13 -4.81
CA TYR A 19 1.76 -15.44 -5.35
C TYR A 19 0.57 -16.37 -5.07
N ASP A 20 0.32 -17.32 -5.97
CA ASP A 20 -0.94 -18.07 -6.23
C ASP A 20 -1.59 -18.89 -5.09
N ALA A 21 -1.24 -18.70 -3.80
CA ALA A 21 -1.84 -19.43 -2.68
C ALA A 21 -2.70 -18.50 -1.79
N PRO A 22 -3.94 -18.88 -1.44
CA PRO A 22 -4.73 -18.13 -0.49
C PRO A 22 -4.04 -18.15 0.88
N MET A 23 -4.02 -16.99 1.54
CA MET A 23 -3.40 -16.88 2.86
C MET A 23 -4.22 -17.67 3.90
N LEU A 24 -3.52 -18.38 4.79
CA LEU A 24 -4.18 -19.21 5.81
C LEU A 24 -4.68 -18.34 6.96
N PRO A 25 -5.85 -18.64 7.56
CA PRO A 25 -6.32 -17.97 8.77
C PRO A 25 -5.28 -18.09 9.91
N GLY A 26 -4.98 -16.98 10.58
CA GLY A 26 -3.97 -16.91 11.64
C GLY A 26 -2.52 -16.77 11.15
N HIS A 27 -2.32 -16.56 9.84
CA HIS A 27 -1.02 -16.34 9.20
C HIS A 27 -1.05 -15.06 8.36
N GLU A 28 -1.63 -14.00 8.91
CA GLU A 28 -1.81 -12.75 8.18
C GLU A 28 -0.48 -12.03 7.94
N ASP A 29 -0.25 -11.65 6.68
CA ASP A 29 0.77 -10.67 6.32
C ASP A 29 0.28 -9.25 6.61
N TYR A 30 1.21 -8.34 6.89
CA TYR A 30 0.92 -6.94 7.22
C TYR A 30 1.63 -6.00 6.25
N PHE A 31 0.89 -5.05 5.70
CA PHE A 31 1.42 -3.99 4.85
C PHE A 31 0.88 -2.66 5.36
N THR A 32 1.56 -2.10 6.38
CA THR A 32 1.02 -0.99 7.16
C THR A 32 1.99 0.18 7.32
N ASN A 33 1.45 1.40 7.40
CA ASN A 33 2.22 2.64 7.62
C ASN A 33 3.35 2.87 6.60
N ASN A 34 3.23 2.33 5.38
CA ASN A 34 4.24 2.51 4.34
C ASN A 34 3.96 3.77 3.51
N THR A 35 4.99 4.33 2.90
CA THR A 35 4.88 5.39 1.89
C THR A 35 5.20 4.82 0.52
N LEU A 36 4.27 4.97 -0.43
CA LEU A 36 4.39 4.40 -1.77
C LEU A 36 4.24 5.47 -2.84
N VAL A 37 5.19 5.53 -3.77
CA VAL A 37 5.08 6.28 -5.02
C VAL A 37 4.87 5.27 -6.13
N LEU A 38 3.63 5.17 -6.63
CA LEU A 38 3.22 4.14 -7.59
C LEU A 38 3.30 4.66 -9.02
N THR A 39 3.83 3.88 -9.97
CA THR A 39 3.81 4.26 -11.39
C THR A 39 2.44 4.06 -12.06
N GLY A 40 1.53 3.33 -11.39
CA GLY A 40 0.12 3.16 -11.76
C GLY A 40 -0.81 3.50 -10.60
N THR A 41 -2.06 3.04 -10.68
CA THR A 41 -3.07 3.25 -9.63
C THR A 41 -3.37 1.98 -8.82
N ASN A 42 -2.93 0.81 -9.27
CA ASN A 42 -3.19 -0.43 -8.55
C ASN A 42 -2.19 -0.58 -7.39
N VAL A 43 -2.68 -0.65 -6.14
CA VAL A 43 -1.82 -0.86 -4.96
C VAL A 43 -1.21 -2.25 -4.99
N GLY A 44 -1.92 -3.23 -5.54
CA GLY A 44 -1.41 -4.57 -5.68
C GLY A 44 -2.49 -5.63 -5.79
N SER A 45 -2.03 -6.87 -5.84
CA SER A 45 -2.89 -8.04 -5.80
C SER A 45 -2.78 -8.64 -4.41
N PHE A 46 -3.91 -8.78 -3.70
CA PHE A 46 -4.00 -9.48 -2.43
C PHE A 46 -5.39 -10.07 -2.23
N THR A 47 -5.50 -10.98 -1.27
CA THR A 47 -6.80 -11.61 -0.95
C THR A 47 -7.73 -10.56 -0.34
N CYS A 48 -8.89 -10.35 -0.97
CA CYS A 48 -9.85 -9.32 -0.60
C CYS A 48 -11.04 -9.84 0.22
N THR A 49 -11.13 -11.15 0.43
CA THR A 49 -12.27 -11.82 1.05
C THR A 49 -11.80 -13.01 1.88
N GLY A 50 -12.52 -13.34 2.94
CA GLY A 50 -12.22 -14.47 3.81
C GLY A 50 -11.30 -14.09 4.97
N ASP A 51 -11.10 -15.06 5.87
CA ASP A 51 -10.46 -14.78 7.17
C ASP A 51 -8.94 -14.62 7.05
N GLY A 52 -8.29 -15.32 6.12
CA GLY A 52 -6.87 -15.14 5.83
C GLY A 52 -6.65 -14.08 4.74
N HIS A 53 -6.33 -12.85 5.14
CA HIS A 53 -6.07 -11.74 4.22
C HIS A 53 -5.01 -10.79 4.74
N THR A 54 -4.34 -10.09 3.83
CA THR A 54 -3.27 -9.15 4.17
C THR A 54 -3.89 -7.95 4.86
N VAL A 55 -3.37 -7.60 6.03
CA VAL A 55 -3.80 -6.40 6.73
C VAL A 55 -3.10 -5.21 6.09
N VAL A 56 -3.85 -4.46 5.29
CA VAL A 56 -3.43 -3.20 4.67
C VAL A 56 -4.05 -2.06 5.48
N ALA A 57 -3.24 -1.10 5.93
CA ALA A 57 -3.73 0.04 6.70
C ALA A 57 -2.70 1.18 6.82
N TYR A 58 -3.18 2.41 6.99
CA TYR A 58 -2.39 3.60 7.30
C TYR A 58 -1.25 3.92 6.33
N ASN A 59 -1.31 3.43 5.10
CA ASN A 59 -0.34 3.72 4.07
C ASN A 59 -0.59 5.09 3.43
N SER A 60 0.47 5.69 2.91
CA SER A 60 0.40 6.92 2.11
C SER A 60 0.76 6.61 0.67
N TYR A 61 -0.22 6.70 -0.24
CA TYR A 61 -0.04 6.46 -1.66
C TYR A 61 0.11 7.75 -2.44
N TYR A 62 1.01 7.74 -3.42
CA TYR A 62 1.26 8.85 -4.32
C TYR A 62 1.24 8.34 -5.76
N THR A 63 0.33 8.87 -6.57
CA THR A 63 0.15 8.47 -7.98
C THR A 63 0.09 9.70 -8.89
N SER A 64 0.16 9.52 -10.21
CA SER A 64 0.01 10.64 -11.16
C SER A 64 -1.38 11.28 -11.10
N THR A 65 -2.40 10.50 -10.74
CA THR A 65 -3.81 10.91 -10.77
C THR A 65 -4.35 11.32 -9.39
N GLY A 66 -3.61 11.05 -8.31
CA GLY A 66 -4.11 11.22 -6.95
C GLY A 66 -5.21 10.21 -6.58
N ASN A 67 -5.29 9.09 -7.28
CA ASN A 67 -6.22 7.99 -7.02
C ASN A 67 -5.49 6.65 -6.98
N VAL A 68 -6.05 5.70 -6.23
CA VAL A 68 -5.64 4.28 -6.24
C VAL A 68 -6.84 3.35 -6.25
N THR A 69 -6.60 2.13 -6.69
CA THR A 69 -7.55 1.03 -6.68
C THR A 69 -7.01 -0.15 -5.90
N GLU A 70 -7.89 -0.79 -5.15
CA GLU A 70 -7.66 -2.01 -4.38
C GLU A 70 -8.89 -2.91 -4.52
N CYS A 71 -8.68 -4.22 -4.60
CA CYS A 71 -9.79 -5.17 -4.68
C CYS A 71 -10.82 -4.86 -5.78
N GLY A 72 -10.35 -4.26 -6.88
CA GLY A 72 -11.19 -3.88 -8.03
C GLY A 72 -12.03 -2.61 -7.84
N MET A 73 -11.85 -1.86 -6.76
CA MET A 73 -12.63 -0.63 -6.46
C MET A 73 -11.73 0.53 -6.02
N ALA A 74 -12.30 1.74 -5.91
CA ALA A 74 -11.59 2.90 -5.43
C ALA A 74 -11.29 2.80 -3.93
N LEU A 75 -10.21 3.45 -3.47
CA LEU A 75 -9.79 3.43 -2.06
C LEU A 75 -10.94 3.76 -1.08
N ALA A 76 -11.71 4.80 -1.36
CA ALA A 76 -12.81 5.22 -0.48
C ALA A 76 -13.92 4.15 -0.37
N ASP A 77 -14.23 3.48 -1.49
CA ASP A 77 -15.24 2.41 -1.51
C ASP A 77 -14.74 1.16 -0.78
N TRP A 78 -13.44 0.86 -0.91
CA TRP A 78 -12.80 -0.24 -0.20
C TRP A 78 -12.75 0.02 1.31
N GLN A 79 -12.43 1.25 1.71
CA GLN A 79 -12.45 1.70 3.10
C GLN A 79 -13.83 1.63 3.74
N ALA A 80 -14.89 1.91 2.98
CA ALA A 80 -16.26 1.76 3.46
C ALA A 80 -16.63 0.30 3.78
N GLN A 81 -15.94 -0.67 3.18
CA GLN A 81 -16.10 -2.10 3.46
C GLN A 81 -15.17 -2.61 4.57
N GLY A 82 -14.40 -1.72 5.20
CA GLY A 82 -13.44 -2.05 6.26
C GLY A 82 -12.02 -2.36 5.76
N GLY A 83 -11.79 -2.30 4.45
CA GLY A 83 -10.48 -2.43 3.84
C GLY A 83 -9.58 -1.21 4.07
N ASP A 84 -8.28 -1.40 3.92
CA ASP A 84 -7.24 -0.36 3.91
C ASP A 84 -7.46 0.87 4.82
N LYS A 85 -7.73 0.58 6.10
CA LYS A 85 -8.18 1.60 7.04
C LYS A 85 -7.13 2.69 7.24
N GLY A 86 -7.56 3.94 7.10
CA GLY A 86 -6.75 5.12 7.44
C GLY A 86 -5.64 5.44 6.43
N SER A 87 -5.55 4.70 5.33
CA SER A 87 -4.67 5.03 4.23
C SER A 87 -5.17 6.24 3.45
N VAL A 88 -4.25 6.95 2.81
CA VAL A 88 -4.54 8.17 2.06
C VAL A 88 -3.88 8.12 0.69
N VAL A 89 -4.44 8.84 -0.28
CA VAL A 89 -3.88 8.98 -1.62
C VAL A 89 -3.76 10.45 -2.01
N ALA A 90 -2.65 10.80 -2.67
CA ALA A 90 -2.38 12.12 -3.22
C ALA A 90 -1.64 12.03 -4.57
N SER A 91 -1.57 13.16 -5.28
CA SER A 91 -0.74 13.26 -6.49
C SER A 91 0.75 13.19 -6.14
N TYR A 92 1.60 12.88 -7.13
CA TYR A 92 3.04 12.73 -6.93
C TYR A 92 3.68 13.88 -6.14
N PRO A 93 4.56 13.56 -5.17
CA PRO A 93 5.45 14.53 -4.57
C PRO A 93 6.56 14.89 -5.57
N THR A 94 7.33 15.93 -5.26
CA THR A 94 8.59 16.21 -5.97
C THR A 94 9.65 15.17 -5.62
N ASP A 95 10.61 14.95 -6.52
CA ASP A 95 11.74 14.06 -6.28
C ASP A 95 12.56 14.48 -5.05
N ASP A 96 12.75 15.80 -4.85
CA ASP A 96 13.42 16.33 -3.65
C ASP A 96 12.72 15.91 -2.36
N LYS A 97 11.38 15.83 -2.36
CA LYS A 97 10.62 15.38 -1.19
C LYS A 97 10.81 13.89 -0.97
N ILE A 98 10.83 13.08 -2.03
CA ILE A 98 11.08 11.63 -1.95
C ILE A 98 12.49 11.36 -1.39
N ILE A 99 13.50 12.05 -1.92
CA ILE A 99 14.89 11.98 -1.43
C ILE A 99 14.97 12.44 0.02
N GLY A 100 14.23 13.50 0.39
CA GLY A 100 14.14 13.98 1.77
C GLY A 100 13.61 12.92 2.73
N TRP A 101 12.55 12.19 2.34
CA TRP A 101 12.06 11.06 3.13
C TRP A 101 13.10 9.96 3.29
N ALA A 102 13.79 9.59 2.21
CA ALA A 102 14.83 8.57 2.24
C ALA A 102 15.98 8.96 3.18
N ARG A 103 16.45 10.21 3.14
CA ARG A 103 17.49 10.73 4.05
C ARG A 103 17.05 10.63 5.50
N ALA A 104 15.85 11.13 5.82
CA ALA A 104 15.31 11.08 7.18
C ALA A 104 15.20 9.63 7.68
N LYS A 105 14.77 8.70 6.82
CA LYS A 105 14.63 7.28 7.17
C LYS A 105 15.96 6.59 7.45
N LEU A 106 16.99 6.96 6.71
CA LEU A 106 18.34 6.36 6.80
C LEU A 106 19.26 7.09 7.80
N GLY A 107 18.83 8.23 8.35
CA GLY A 107 19.60 9.00 9.33
C GLY A 107 20.71 9.88 8.72
N PHE A 108 20.51 10.39 7.50
CA PHE A 108 21.42 11.33 6.82
C PHE A 108 20.96 12.78 6.91
#